data_AF-M5CHE9-F1
#
_entry.id   AF-M5CHE9-F1
#
_cell.length_a   1.000
_cell.length_b   1.000
_cell.length_c   1.000
_cell.angle_alpha   90.00
_cell.angle_beta   90.00
_cell.angle_gamma   90.00
#
_symmetry.space_group_name_H-M   'P 1'
#
loop_
_entity.id
_entity.type
_entity.pdbx_description
1 polymer ?
#
loop_
_entity_poly.entity_id
_entity_poly.type
_entity_poly.pdbx_seq_one_letter_code
_entity_poly.pdbx_strand_id
1 'polypeptide(L)' 'MEGAAAAWALPHIALIGEKRAVIKTPDDFQQEFRKAFDNPDATAAAERKITKLVQNTTTAAYMAEFRTL' A
#
# COMPACT_ATOMS: atom_id res chain seq x y z
N MET A 1 7.38 -2.88 -17.08
CA MET A 1 6.93 -2.54 -15.70
C MET A 1 8.15 -2.05 -14.95
N GLU A 2 8.35 -0.72 -14.87
CA GLU A 2 9.47 -0.14 -14.15
C GLU A 2 8.92 0.89 -13.17
N GLY A 3 8.95 0.56 -11.89
CA GLY A 3 8.52 1.41 -10.80
C GLY A 3 9.28 1.02 -9.54
N ALA A 4 9.29 1.91 -8.55
CA ALA A 4 10.03 1.69 -7.30
C ALA A 4 9.71 0.33 -6.65
N ALA A 5 8.45 -0.11 -6.73
CA ALA A 5 8.01 -1.42 -6.27
C ALA A 5 8.70 -2.59 -6.99
N ALA A 6 8.84 -2.55 -8.31
CA ALA A 6 9.49 -3.60 -9.09
C ALA A 6 11.00 -3.63 -8.83
N ALA A 7 11.65 -2.45 -8.78
CA ALA A 7 13.07 -2.33 -8.47
C ALA A 7 13.42 -2.86 -7.08
N TRP A 8 12.52 -2.68 -6.11
CA TRP A 8 12.64 -3.24 -4.76
C TRP A 8 12.38 -4.75 -4.72
N ALA A 9 11.31 -5.23 -5.37
CA ALA A 9 10.86 -6.62 -5.26
C ALA A 9 11.76 -7.65 -5.98
N LEU A 10 12.24 -7.32 -7.18
CA LEU A 10 12.97 -8.23 -8.05
C LEU A 10 14.20 -8.90 -7.41
N PRO A 11 15.13 -8.19 -6.73
CA PRO A 11 16.28 -8.82 -6.11
C PRO A 11 15.90 -9.75 -4.94
N HIS A 12 14.78 -9.49 -4.27
CA HIS A 12 14.31 -10.32 -3.16
C HIS A 12 13.62 -11.59 -3.67
N ILE A 13 12.73 -11.48 -4.66
CA ILE A 13 12.01 -12.61 -5.25
C ILE A 13 13.00 -13.62 -5.86
N ALA A 14 14.02 -13.14 -6.57
CA ALA A 14 15.01 -13.99 -7.22
C ALA A 14 15.82 -14.84 -6.23
N LEU A 15 15.85 -14.47 -4.94
CA LEU A 15 16.64 -15.14 -3.91
C LEU A 15 15.79 -15.98 -2.95
N ILE A 16 14.45 -15.95 -3.02
CA ILE A 16 13.59 -16.69 -2.07
C ILE A 16 13.93 -18.18 -2.09
N GLY A 17 14.16 -18.77 -0.90
CA GLY A 17 14.56 -20.17 -0.74
C GLY A 17 16.06 -20.43 -0.84
N GLU A 18 16.89 -19.46 -1.22
CA GLU A 18 18.35 -19.62 -1.21
C GLU A 18 18.94 -19.48 0.22
N LYS A 19 20.07 -20.16 0.48
CA LYS A 19 20.80 -20.01 1.76
C LYS A 19 21.20 -18.56 2.06
N ARG A 20 21.49 -17.77 1.03
CA ARG A 20 21.87 -16.35 1.14
C ARG A 20 20.69 -15.37 1.10
N ALA A 21 19.46 -15.86 0.93
CA ALA A 21 18.28 -15.00 0.93
C ALA A 21 18.13 -14.29 2.28
N VAL A 22 17.96 -12.98 2.25
CA VAL A 22 17.61 -12.17 3.43
C VAL A 22 16.15 -12.42 3.81
N ILE A 23 15.28 -12.47 2.80
CA ILE A 23 13.87 -12.82 2.93
C ILE A 23 13.71 -14.28 2.52
N LYS A 24 13.33 -15.14 3.47
CA LYS A 24 13.39 -16.59 3.33
C LYS A 24 12.11 -17.18 2.75
N THR A 25 10.97 -16.58 3.09
CA THR A 25 9.65 -17.11 2.77
C THR A 25 8.81 -16.09 2.02
N PRO A 26 7.79 -16.53 1.27
CA PRO A 26 6.81 -15.63 0.66
C PRO A 26 6.07 -14.76 1.69
N ASP A 27 5.81 -15.29 2.90
CA ASP A 27 5.13 -14.54 3.96
C ASP A 27 6.00 -13.40 4.48
N ASP A 28 7.29 -13.65 4.72
CA ASP A 28 8.26 -12.61 5.09
C ASP A 28 8.38 -11.55 3.99
N PHE A 29 8.37 -11.98 2.72
CA PHE A 29 8.41 -11.08 1.58
C PHE A 29 7.21 -10.14 1.58
N GLN A 30 6.00 -10.68 1.76
CA GLN A 30 4.79 -9.89 1.81
C GLN A 30 4.81 -8.88 2.97
N GLN A 31 5.31 -9.29 4.14
CA GLN A 31 5.43 -8.40 5.29
C GLN A 31 6.41 -7.25 5.05
N GLU A 32 7.60 -7.53 4.52
CA GLU A 32 8.61 -6.50 4.22
C GLU A 32 8.18 -5.58 3.08
N PHE A 33 7.52 -6.13 2.06
CA PHE A 33 6.97 -5.34 0.96
C PHE A 33 5.94 -4.34 1.47
N ARG A 34 5.04 -4.76 2.37
CA ARG A 34 4.07 -3.86 3.02
C ARG A 34 4.76 -2.81 3.86
N LYS A 35 5.81 -3.13 4.63
CA LYS A 35 6.56 -2.10 5.36
C LYS A 35 7.21 -1.05 4.45
N ALA A 36 7.69 -1.48 3.28
CA ALA A 36 8.37 -0.59 2.33
C ALA A 36 7.42 0.35 1.59
N PHE A 37 6.15 -0.06 1.39
CA PHE A 37 5.22 0.66 0.51
C PHE A 37 3.87 1.04 1.14
N ASP A 38 3.44 0.39 2.23
CA ASP A 38 2.23 0.80 2.94
C ASP A 38 2.52 2.13 3.66
N ASN A 39 1.69 3.13 3.40
CA ASN A 39 1.69 4.39 4.14
C ASN A 39 0.48 4.39 5.08
N PRO A 40 0.63 3.93 6.34
CA PRO A 40 -0.47 3.85 7.28
C PRO A 40 -1.10 5.21 7.58
N ASP A 41 -0.32 6.30 7.49
CA ASP A 41 -0.83 7.66 7.67
C ASP A 41 -1.71 8.10 6.51
N ALA A 42 -1.36 7.72 5.28
CA ALA A 42 -2.21 7.96 4.10
C ALA A 42 -3.51 7.16 4.18
N THR A 43 -3.45 5.90 4.61
CA THR A 43 -4.64 5.07 4.85
C THR A 43 -5.54 5.67 5.93
N ALA A 44 -4.96 6.03 7.08
CA ALA A 44 -5.71 6.66 8.17
C ALA A 44 -6.26 8.04 7.78
N ALA A 45 -5.54 8.81 6.97
CA ALA A 45 -6.02 10.09 6.45
C ALA A 45 -7.19 9.90 5.48
N ALA A 46 -7.12 8.91 4.60
CA ALA A 46 -8.22 8.55 3.70
C ALA A 46 -9.46 8.08 4.49
N GLU A 47 -9.30 7.21 5.49
CA GLU A 47 -10.39 6.74 6.36
C GLU A 47 -11.06 7.89 7.13
N ARG A 48 -10.25 8.81 7.69
CA ARG A 48 -10.76 10.02 8.35
C ARG A 48 -11.53 10.92 7.38
N LYS A 49 -11.01 11.11 6.15
CA LYS A 49 -11.64 11.93 5.11
C LYS A 49 -12.96 11.30 4.63
N ILE A 50 -13.02 9.99 4.44
CA ILE A 50 -14.24 9.24 4.10
C ILE A 50 -15.28 9.35 5.23
N THR A 51 -14.88 9.13 6.48
CA THR A 51 -15.79 9.26 7.64
C THR A 51 -16.39 10.66 7.73
N LYS A 52 -15.56 11.70 7.52
CA LYS A 52 -16.01 13.10 7.53
C LYS A 52 -16.93 13.43 6.35
N LEU A 53 -16.66 12.85 5.16
CA LEU A 53 -17.52 12.97 3.97
C LEU A 53 -18.92 12.43 4.23
N VAL A 54 -19.01 11.21 4.78
CA VAL A 54 -20.29 10.52 5.06
C VAL A 54 -21.13 11.30 6.09
N GLN A 55 -20.49 11.97 7.04
CA GLN A 55 -21.19 12.70 8.10
C GLN A 55 -21.77 14.05 7.67
N ASN A 56 -21.18 14.74 6.68
CA ASN A 56 -21.45 16.17 6.45
C ASN A 56 -21.98 16.54 5.07
N THR A 57 -22.18 15.58 4.17
CA THR A 57 -22.26 15.90 2.74
C THR A 57 -23.42 15.23 2.01
N THR A 58 -23.99 15.94 1.04
CA THR A 58 -25.04 15.44 0.15
C THR A 58 -24.46 14.52 -0.93
N THR A 59 -25.26 13.62 -1.50
CA THR A 59 -24.81 12.59 -2.46
C THR A 59 -23.97 13.14 -3.62
N ALA A 60 -24.27 14.35 -4.11
CA ALA A 60 -23.52 14.98 -5.21
C ALA A 60 -22.12 15.47 -4.78
N ALA A 61 -21.99 16.08 -3.59
CA ALA A 61 -20.72 16.53 -3.06
C ALA A 61 -19.81 15.34 -2.67
N TYR A 62 -20.42 14.26 -2.15
CA TYR A 62 -19.74 13.01 -1.83
C TYR A 62 -19.02 12.43 -3.06
N MET A 63 -19.73 12.34 -4.19
CA MET A 63 -19.21 11.78 -5.43
C MET A 63 -18.08 12.61 -6.04
N ALA A 64 -18.08 13.93 -5.84
CA ALA A 64 -17.03 14.82 -6.34
C ALA A 64 -15.73 14.66 -5.53
N GLU A 65 -15.83 14.67 -4.19
CA GLU A 65 -14.66 14.55 -3.32
C GLU A 65 -14.06 13.13 -3.30
N PHE A 66 -14.89 12.09 -3.41
CA PHE A 66 -14.43 10.69 -3.47
C PHE A 66 -13.55 10.40 -4.70
N ARG A 67 -13.75 11.10 -5.82
CA ARG A 67 -12.91 10.95 -7.03
C ARG A 67 -11.50 11.51 -6.87
N THR A 68 -11.23 12.27 -5.81
CA THR A 68 -9.95 12.94 -5.54
C THR A 68 -9.19 12.35 -4.35
N LEU A 69 -9.71 11.26 -3.80
CA LEU A 69 -9.11 10.43 -2.76
C LEU A 69 -8.23 9.36 -3.40
#